data_AF-A0AAU0NYV3-F1
#
_entry.id   AF-A0AAU0NYV3-F1
#
_cell.length_a   1.000
_cell.length_b   1.000
_cell.length_c   1.000
_cell.angle_alpha   90.00
_cell.angle_beta   90.00
_cell.angle_gamma   90.00
#
_symmetry.space_group_name_H-M   'P 1'
#
loop_
_entity.id
_entity.type
_entity.pdbx_description
1 polymer ?
#
loop_
_entity_poly.entity_id
_entity_poly.type
_entity_poly.pdbx_seq_one_letter_code
_entity_poly.pdbx_strand_id
1 'polypeptide(L)'
;MGYRVFAIEAESGGTQIVSDYVLNGIGNAEDAVKSMKFSVWSTKEVTDMVEWIRMYNKNPEHKEKIKFYGFDMQSSSENSTRILDYIKKVDNNNLSQFKEKLSCVYDQMPSLSNEKLNDVNKDTEELKNIFEKTGIPLSFIDFKSASENKNVGEWLSQKQLIHSVEDGYNGNIEQWMIPEVPIESYDGLIFVSKTSAAVGIKGFEIIAFINNWLRSNF
;
A
#
# COMPACT_ATOMS: atom_id res chain seq x y z
N MET A 1 -20.78 -15.13 -15.91
CA MET A 1 -20.74 -14.29 -14.71
C MET A 1 -20.84 -12.78 -14.99
N GLY A 2 -20.63 -12.30 -16.23
CA GLY A 2 -21.05 -10.93 -16.60
C GLY A 2 -20.21 -9.78 -16.04
N TYR A 3 -19.05 -10.04 -15.43
CA TYR A 3 -18.19 -8.98 -14.89
C TYR A 3 -17.67 -8.04 -15.99
N ARG A 4 -17.61 -6.73 -15.66
CA ARG A 4 -17.16 -5.63 -16.53
C ARG A 4 -16.15 -4.71 -15.87
N VAL A 5 -15.72 -5.06 -14.67
CA VAL A 5 -14.76 -4.30 -13.89
C VAL A 5 -13.66 -5.28 -13.49
N PHE A 6 -12.44 -4.96 -13.89
CA PHE A 6 -11.23 -5.60 -13.40
C PHE A 6 -10.48 -4.58 -12.54
N ALA A 7 -10.17 -4.96 -11.31
CA ALA A 7 -9.48 -4.12 -10.35
C ALA A 7 -8.26 -4.87 -9.81
N ILE A 8 -7.11 -4.20 -9.72
CA ILE A 8 -5.84 -4.79 -9.28
C ILE A 8 -5.18 -3.91 -8.22
N GLU A 9 -4.36 -4.52 -7.36
CA GLU A 9 -3.54 -3.84 -6.35
C GLU A 9 -2.38 -3.10 -7.02
N ALA A 10 -2.72 -2.01 -7.70
CA ALA A 10 -1.79 -1.11 -8.34
C ALA A 10 -2.27 0.34 -8.17
N GLU A 11 -1.35 1.28 -8.36
CA GLU A 11 -1.63 2.70 -8.27
C GLU A 11 -2.86 3.07 -9.11
N SER A 12 -3.83 3.73 -8.48
CA SER A 12 -5.04 4.21 -9.16
C SER A 12 -4.74 5.13 -10.35
N GLY A 13 -3.72 5.99 -10.26
CA GLY A 13 -3.36 6.91 -11.35
C GLY A 13 -2.71 6.20 -12.54
N GLY A 14 -1.70 5.36 -12.27
CA GLY A 14 -1.04 4.52 -13.26
C GLY A 14 -1.98 3.60 -14.03
N THR A 15 -2.95 3.00 -13.35
CA THR A 15 -3.97 2.13 -13.97
C THR A 15 -4.98 2.87 -14.84
N GLN A 16 -5.12 4.20 -14.72
CA GLN A 16 -5.94 4.95 -15.68
C GLN A 16 -5.32 4.98 -17.08
N ILE A 17 -4.00 4.92 -17.20
CA ILE A 17 -3.34 4.80 -18.51
C ILE A 17 -3.67 3.43 -19.13
N VAL A 18 -3.71 2.36 -18.32
CA VAL A 18 -4.22 1.05 -18.76
C VAL A 18 -5.67 1.15 -19.21
N SER A 19 -6.52 1.87 -18.46
CA SER A 19 -7.92 2.10 -18.82
C SER A 19 -8.07 2.80 -20.18
N ASP A 20 -7.28 3.84 -20.41
CA ASP A 20 -7.24 4.56 -21.69
C ASP A 20 -6.76 3.66 -22.84
N TYR A 21 -5.77 2.79 -22.58
CA TYR A 21 -5.34 1.80 -23.55
C TYR A 21 -6.46 0.81 -23.89
N VAL A 22 -7.05 0.14 -22.89
CA VAL A 22 -8.02 -0.93 -23.16
C VAL A 22 -9.33 -0.42 -23.74
N LEU A 23 -9.76 0.79 -23.40
CA LEU A 23 -10.98 1.41 -23.92
C LEU A 23 -10.74 2.08 -25.28
N ASN A 24 -9.72 2.93 -25.36
CA ASN A 24 -9.55 3.86 -26.49
C ASN A 24 -8.39 3.48 -27.42
N GLY A 25 -7.49 2.58 -26.99
CA GLY A 25 -6.31 2.19 -27.77
C GLY A 25 -5.23 3.26 -27.79
N ILE A 26 -5.15 4.10 -26.76
CA ILE A 26 -4.13 5.14 -26.62
C ILE A 26 -2.84 4.49 -26.13
N GLY A 27 -1.74 4.63 -26.88
CA GLY A 27 -0.44 4.03 -26.54
C GLY A 27 -0.33 2.55 -26.93
N ASN A 28 0.48 1.80 -26.19
CA ASN A 28 0.66 0.35 -26.33
C ASN A 28 0.54 -0.34 -24.96
N ALA A 29 0.27 -1.65 -24.95
CA ALA A 29 0.06 -2.40 -23.71
C ALA A 29 1.29 -2.41 -22.79
N GLU A 30 2.49 -2.51 -23.35
CA GLU A 30 3.72 -2.64 -22.55
C GLU A 30 4.00 -1.38 -21.74
N ASP A 31 3.84 -0.20 -22.36
CA ASP A 31 3.98 1.09 -21.67
C ASP A 31 2.84 1.34 -20.68
N ALA A 32 1.62 0.94 -21.04
CA ALA A 32 0.47 1.04 -20.15
C ALA A 32 0.62 0.16 -18.90
N VAL A 33 1.22 -1.03 -19.03
CA VAL A 33 1.48 -1.89 -17.88
C VAL A 33 2.57 -1.31 -16.99
N LYS A 34 3.66 -0.78 -17.58
CA LYS A 34 4.75 -0.12 -16.85
C LYS A 34 4.27 1.12 -16.08
N SER A 35 3.21 1.79 -16.52
CA SER A 35 2.67 2.94 -15.81
C SER A 35 2.01 2.58 -14.47
N MET A 36 1.75 1.31 -14.18
CA MET A 36 1.36 0.86 -12.85
C MET A 36 2.50 1.01 -11.81
N LYS A 37 3.72 1.35 -12.26
CA LYS A 37 4.93 1.69 -11.48
C LYS A 37 5.48 0.61 -10.56
N PHE A 38 4.73 -0.46 -10.33
CA PHE A 38 5.15 -1.58 -9.52
C PHE A 38 5.66 -2.71 -10.41
N SER A 39 6.94 -3.08 -10.22
CA SER A 39 7.66 -3.97 -11.14
C SER A 39 7.07 -5.37 -11.21
N VAL A 40 6.39 -5.83 -10.16
CA VAL A 40 5.70 -7.14 -10.12
C VAL A 40 4.59 -7.24 -11.17
N TRP A 41 4.03 -6.10 -11.63
CA TRP A 41 3.03 -6.06 -12.68
C TRP A 41 3.62 -5.94 -14.08
N SER A 42 4.91 -5.59 -14.20
CA SER A 42 5.59 -5.40 -15.49
C SER A 42 6.04 -6.74 -16.09
N THR A 43 5.07 -7.62 -16.34
CA THR A 43 5.29 -8.99 -16.82
C THR A 43 4.58 -9.25 -18.14
N LYS A 44 5.00 -10.32 -18.82
CA LYS A 44 4.36 -10.75 -20.06
C LYS A 44 2.91 -11.15 -19.82
N GLU A 45 2.63 -11.84 -18.72
CA GLU A 45 1.31 -12.36 -18.35
C GLU A 45 0.31 -11.22 -18.14
N VAL A 46 0.71 -10.16 -17.43
CA VAL A 46 -0.12 -8.99 -17.21
C VAL A 46 -0.32 -8.20 -18.51
N THR A 47 0.73 -8.11 -19.34
CA THR A 47 0.64 -7.47 -20.66
C THR A 47 -0.31 -8.21 -21.59
N ASP A 48 -0.22 -9.54 -21.67
CA ASP A 48 -1.12 -10.38 -22.46
C ASP A 48 -2.57 -10.27 -21.96
N MET A 49 -2.77 -10.17 -20.65
CA MET A 49 -4.09 -9.93 -20.06
C MET A 49 -4.65 -8.57 -20.48
N VAL A 50 -3.86 -7.50 -20.40
CA VAL A 50 -4.26 -6.15 -20.83
C VAL A 50 -4.59 -6.13 -22.34
N GLU A 51 -3.81 -6.82 -23.17
CA GLU A 51 -4.11 -7.00 -24.59
C GLU A 51 -5.41 -7.76 -24.83
N TRP A 52 -5.65 -8.82 -24.07
CA TRP A 52 -6.91 -9.56 -24.15
C TRP A 52 -8.11 -8.68 -23.80
N ILE A 53 -8.02 -7.85 -22.75
CA ILE A 53 -9.07 -6.89 -22.38
C ILE A 53 -9.29 -5.90 -23.53
N ARG A 54 -8.22 -5.40 -24.16
CA ARG A 54 -8.31 -4.50 -25.32
C ARG A 54 -9.02 -5.17 -26.49
N MET A 55 -8.67 -6.41 -26.82
CA MET A 55 -9.32 -7.18 -27.88
C MET A 55 -10.81 -7.41 -27.60
N TYR A 56 -11.16 -7.75 -26.34
CA TYR A 56 -12.54 -7.86 -25.89
C TYR A 56 -13.30 -6.55 -26.11
N ASN A 57 -12.73 -5.42 -25.69
CA ASN A 57 -13.37 -4.11 -25.80
C ASN A 57 -13.51 -3.61 -27.24
N LYS A 58 -12.55 -3.93 -28.10
CA LYS A 58 -12.57 -3.55 -29.53
C LYS A 58 -13.70 -4.22 -30.31
N ASN A 59 -14.16 -5.39 -29.88
CA ASN A 59 -15.26 -6.09 -30.55
C ASN A 59 -16.59 -5.30 -30.41
N PRO A 60 -17.24 -4.89 -31.51
CA PRO A 60 -18.51 -4.16 -31.45
C PRO A 60 -19.67 -5.00 -30.88
N GLU A 61 -19.62 -6.33 -30.96
CA GLU A 61 -20.63 -7.22 -30.39
C GLU A 61 -20.69 -7.16 -28.86
N HIS A 62 -19.55 -6.83 -28.23
CA HIS A 62 -19.49 -6.64 -26.79
C HIS A 62 -19.97 -5.24 -26.42
N LYS A 63 -21.29 -5.05 -26.27
CA LYS A 63 -21.89 -3.75 -25.96
C LYS A 63 -21.37 -3.15 -24.65
N GLU A 64 -21.11 -3.99 -23.67
CA GLU A 64 -20.51 -3.60 -22.39
C GLU A 64 -19.00 -3.82 -22.43
N LYS A 65 -18.24 -2.78 -22.13
CA LYS A 65 -16.78 -2.80 -22.14
C LYS A 65 -16.24 -3.11 -20.74
N ILE A 66 -15.18 -3.89 -20.67
CA ILE A 66 -14.40 -4.12 -19.45
C ILE A 66 -13.63 -2.84 -19.14
N LYS A 67 -13.73 -2.39 -17.89
CA LYS A 67 -12.98 -1.26 -17.34
C LYS A 67 -11.87 -1.77 -16.44
N PHE A 68 -10.74 -1.07 -16.44
CA PHE A 68 -9.56 -1.41 -15.66
C PHE A 68 -9.34 -0.37 -14.57
N TYR A 69 -9.09 -0.80 -13.34
CA TYR A 69 -8.87 0.08 -12.19
C TYR A 69 -7.75 -0.44 -11.28
N GLY A 70 -7.07 0.49 -10.63
CA GLY A 70 -6.18 0.26 -9.50
C GLY A 70 -6.80 0.83 -8.24
N PHE A 71 -6.58 0.16 -7.12
CA PHE A 71 -7.10 0.60 -5.82
C PHE A 71 -5.99 0.82 -4.78
N ASP A 72 -4.72 0.77 -5.20
CA ASP A 72 -3.60 1.07 -4.32
C ASP A 72 -3.28 2.58 -4.29
N MET A 73 -2.87 3.08 -3.13
CA MET A 73 -2.69 4.51 -2.81
C MET A 73 -1.21 4.89 -2.59
N GLN A 74 -0.27 4.17 -3.21
CA GLN A 74 1.17 4.42 -3.07
C GLN A 74 1.67 5.72 -3.74
N SER A 75 0.97 6.23 -4.77
CA SER A 75 1.34 7.47 -5.46
C SER A 75 0.12 8.30 -5.84
N SER A 76 0.31 9.61 -5.81
CA SER A 76 -0.67 10.64 -6.10
C SER A 76 -0.36 11.43 -7.39
N SER A 77 0.79 11.15 -8.01
CA SER A 77 1.36 11.94 -9.11
C SER A 77 0.47 11.97 -10.36
N GLU A 78 0.07 10.81 -10.87
CA GLU A 78 -0.79 10.69 -12.06
C GLU A 78 -2.23 11.12 -11.77
N ASN A 79 -2.72 10.84 -10.56
CA ASN A 79 -4.03 11.27 -10.09
C ASN A 79 -4.13 12.80 -10.05
N SER A 80 -3.11 13.49 -9.55
CA SER A 80 -3.05 14.95 -9.49
C SER A 80 -3.09 15.57 -10.88
N THR A 81 -2.33 15.01 -11.84
CA THR A 81 -2.37 15.46 -13.24
C THR A 81 -3.77 15.35 -13.84
N ARG A 82 -4.46 14.23 -13.65
CA ARG A 82 -5.83 14.03 -14.17
C ARG A 82 -6.85 14.97 -13.54
N ILE A 83 -6.72 15.24 -12.24
CA ILE A 83 -7.54 16.23 -11.55
C ILE A 83 -7.32 17.63 -12.16
N LEU A 84 -6.07 18.01 -12.40
CA LEU A 84 -5.72 19.28 -13.03
C LEU A 84 -6.25 19.39 -14.47
N ASP A 85 -6.18 18.32 -15.26
CA ASP A 85 -6.76 18.27 -16.60
C ASP A 85 -8.28 18.40 -16.60
N TYR A 86 -8.94 17.81 -15.61
CA TYR A 86 -10.38 17.98 -15.42
C TYR A 86 -10.72 19.42 -15.02
N ILE A 87 -10.02 20.00 -14.05
CA ILE A 87 -10.20 21.39 -13.61
C ILE A 87 -9.98 22.35 -14.78
N LYS A 88 -8.97 22.13 -15.62
CA LYS A 88 -8.75 22.92 -16.83
C LYS A 88 -9.97 22.93 -17.77
N LYS A 89 -10.73 21.84 -17.83
CA LYS A 89 -11.94 21.73 -18.67
C LYS A 89 -13.15 22.42 -18.04
N VAL A 90 -13.32 22.32 -16.71
CA VAL A 90 -14.54 22.78 -16.03
C VAL A 90 -14.41 24.14 -15.35
N ASP A 91 -13.21 24.54 -14.98
CA ASP A 91 -12.91 25.77 -14.22
C ASP A 91 -11.46 26.23 -14.42
N ASN A 92 -11.14 26.63 -15.65
CA ASN A 92 -9.78 27.03 -16.01
C ASN A 92 -9.28 28.28 -15.24
N ASN A 93 -10.20 29.12 -14.75
CA ASN A 93 -9.84 30.33 -14.00
C ASN A 93 -9.16 30.01 -12.66
N ASN A 94 -9.52 28.88 -12.05
CA ASN A 94 -8.95 28.44 -10.77
C ASN A 94 -7.79 27.44 -10.93
N LEU A 95 -7.41 27.06 -12.15
CA LEU A 95 -6.37 26.04 -12.40
C LEU A 95 -5.06 26.33 -11.67
N SER A 96 -4.59 27.58 -11.67
CA SER A 96 -3.34 27.96 -10.99
C SER A 96 -3.41 27.75 -9.49
N GLN A 97 -4.54 28.07 -8.86
CA GLN A 97 -4.76 27.85 -7.43
C GLN A 97 -4.76 26.36 -7.07
N PHE A 98 -5.37 25.52 -7.91
CA PHE A 98 -5.40 24.07 -7.69
C PHE A 98 -4.03 23.43 -7.93
N LYS A 99 -3.26 23.90 -8.92
CA LYS A 99 -1.86 23.46 -9.12
C LYS A 99 -1.01 23.73 -7.90
N GLU A 100 -1.11 24.92 -7.32
CA GLU A 100 -0.37 25.27 -6.11
C GLU A 100 -0.78 24.36 -4.94
N LYS A 101 -2.08 24.14 -4.73
CA LYS A 101 -2.59 23.26 -3.66
C LYS A 101 -2.17 21.80 -3.81
N LEU A 102 -2.09 21.28 -5.04
CA LEU A 102 -1.67 19.91 -5.30
C LEU A 102 -0.15 19.73 -5.30
N SER A 103 0.64 20.81 -5.28
CA SER A 103 2.11 20.73 -5.31
C SER A 103 2.71 20.00 -4.09
N CYS A 104 2.08 20.07 -2.91
CA CYS A 104 2.54 19.38 -1.70
C CYS A 104 2.30 17.86 -1.74
N VAL A 105 1.53 17.37 -2.71
CA VAL A 105 1.18 15.97 -2.85
C VAL A 105 2.22 15.22 -3.72
N TYR A 106 3.14 15.94 -4.36
CA TYR A 106 4.13 15.40 -5.31
C TYR A 106 5.36 14.73 -4.67
N ASP A 107 5.68 14.99 -3.40
CA ASP A 107 6.88 14.48 -2.74
C ASP A 107 6.59 14.11 -1.29
N GLN A 108 6.78 12.83 -0.93
CA GLN A 108 7.54 12.34 0.25
C GLN A 108 7.15 10.90 0.59
N MET A 109 8.06 9.95 0.33
CA MET A 109 8.32 8.91 1.33
C MET A 109 9.60 9.32 2.07
N PRO A 110 9.57 9.52 3.40
CA PRO A 110 10.78 9.81 4.16
C PRO A 110 11.64 8.54 4.24
N SER A 111 12.90 8.60 3.79
CA SER A 111 13.90 7.57 4.12
C SER A 111 14.71 7.99 5.35
N LEU A 112 14.98 7.04 6.25
CA LEU A 112 15.85 7.24 7.41
C LEU A 112 17.34 7.05 7.04
N SER A 113 18.22 7.71 7.79
CA SER A 113 19.66 7.48 7.75
C SER A 113 20.09 6.32 8.67
N ASN A 114 21.11 5.59 8.25
CA ASN A 114 21.59 4.34 8.87
C ASN A 114 22.04 4.43 10.35
N GLU A 115 22.31 5.62 10.88
CA GLU A 115 22.83 5.79 12.26
C GLU A 115 21.81 5.47 13.37
N LYS A 116 20.50 5.38 13.07
CA LYS A 116 19.44 5.14 14.08
C LYS A 116 19.02 3.67 14.26
N LEU A 117 19.59 2.73 13.50
CA LEU A 117 19.16 1.32 13.52
C LEU A 117 19.70 0.52 14.72
N ASN A 118 20.87 0.89 15.26
CA ASN A 118 21.56 0.07 16.25
C ASN A 118 20.96 0.10 17.67
N ASP A 119 20.28 1.18 18.07
CA ASP A 119 19.72 1.29 19.43
C ASP A 119 18.39 0.54 19.61
N VAL A 120 17.73 0.13 18.52
CA VAL A 120 16.33 -0.36 18.55
C VAL A 120 16.20 -1.89 18.47
N ASN A 121 17.25 -2.59 18.03
CA ASN A 121 17.29 -4.06 18.03
C ASN A 121 17.14 -4.64 19.46
N LYS A 122 17.48 -3.86 20.49
CA LYS A 122 17.38 -4.29 21.88
C LYS A 122 15.94 -4.31 22.40
N ASP A 123 15.14 -3.30 22.08
CA ASP A 123 13.78 -3.14 22.61
C ASP A 123 12.79 -4.14 22.00
N THR A 124 12.97 -4.50 20.73
CA THR A 124 12.11 -5.47 20.02
C THR A 124 12.31 -6.90 20.54
N GLU A 125 13.56 -7.29 20.83
CA GLU A 125 13.91 -8.56 21.48
C GLU A 125 13.31 -8.66 22.89
N GLU A 126 13.34 -7.58 23.67
CA GLU A 126 12.78 -7.56 25.02
C GLU A 126 11.26 -7.80 25.02
N LEU A 127 10.51 -7.20 24.07
CA LEU A 127 9.06 -7.41 23.96
C LEU A 127 8.69 -8.81 23.50
N LYS A 128 9.39 -9.35 22.50
CA LYS A 128 9.19 -10.74 22.06
C LYS A 128 9.35 -11.70 23.23
N ASN A 129 10.42 -11.52 24.01
CA ASN A 129 10.69 -12.32 25.20
C ASN A 129 9.60 -12.16 26.29
N ILE A 130 8.97 -10.98 26.43
CA ILE A 130 7.85 -10.78 27.37
C ILE A 130 6.61 -11.54 26.90
N PHE A 131 6.22 -11.43 25.63
CA PHE A 131 5.04 -12.12 25.10
C PHE A 131 5.20 -13.64 25.10
N GLU A 132 6.37 -14.16 24.75
CA GLU A 132 6.64 -15.60 24.81
C GLU A 132 6.48 -16.15 26.23
N LYS A 133 6.90 -15.40 27.26
CA LYS A 133 6.75 -15.79 28.67
C LYS A 133 5.29 -15.83 29.15
N THR A 134 4.37 -15.15 28.47
CA THR A 134 2.94 -15.22 28.83
C THR A 134 2.32 -16.58 28.52
N GLY A 135 2.92 -17.34 27.58
CA GLY A 135 2.35 -18.59 27.08
C GLY A 135 1.06 -18.43 26.27
N ILE A 136 0.65 -17.19 25.95
CA ILE A 136 -0.55 -16.91 25.17
C ILE A 136 -0.19 -16.97 23.68
N PRO A 137 -0.72 -17.94 22.92
CA PRO A 137 -0.24 -18.19 21.57
C PRO A 137 -0.71 -17.15 20.53
N LEU A 138 -1.82 -16.47 20.83
CA LEU A 138 -2.43 -15.43 20.02
C LEU A 138 -3.09 -14.43 20.98
N SER A 139 -2.69 -13.18 20.94
CA SER A 139 -3.29 -12.12 21.75
C SER A 139 -3.40 -10.82 20.99
N PHE A 140 -4.48 -10.09 21.25
CA PHE A 140 -4.66 -8.73 20.78
C PHE A 140 -4.54 -7.77 21.98
N ILE A 141 -3.78 -6.71 21.80
CA ILE A 141 -3.68 -5.61 22.76
C ILE A 141 -4.34 -4.40 22.12
N ASP A 142 -5.44 -3.97 22.72
CA ASP A 142 -6.08 -2.69 22.44
C ASP A 142 -5.24 -1.57 23.05
N PHE A 143 -4.66 -0.68 22.24
CA PHE A 143 -3.76 0.36 22.75
C PHE A 143 -4.47 1.36 23.64
N LYS A 144 -5.75 1.62 23.39
CA LYS A 144 -6.57 2.49 24.23
C LYS A 144 -6.60 1.97 25.67
N SER A 145 -7.03 0.73 25.87
CA SER A 145 -7.08 0.10 27.20
C SER A 145 -5.68 -0.15 27.78
N ALA A 146 -4.72 -0.57 26.95
CA ALA A 146 -3.37 -0.87 27.41
C ALA A 146 -2.61 0.37 27.91
N SER A 147 -2.87 1.53 27.30
CA SER A 147 -2.26 2.81 27.67
C SER A 147 -2.66 3.32 29.07
N GLU A 148 -3.73 2.78 29.65
CA GLU A 148 -4.12 3.09 31.05
C GLU A 148 -3.06 2.60 32.06
N ASN A 149 -2.28 1.58 31.69
CA ASN A 149 -1.12 1.19 32.48
C ASN A 149 0.05 2.14 32.19
N LYS A 150 0.56 2.82 33.23
CA LYS A 150 1.61 3.83 33.09
C LYS A 150 2.81 3.36 32.24
N ASN A 151 3.37 2.18 32.53
CA ASN A 151 4.57 1.71 31.86
C ASN A 151 4.29 1.37 30.38
N VAL A 152 3.12 0.77 30.11
CA VAL A 152 2.70 0.42 28.75
C VAL A 152 2.35 1.68 27.95
N GLY A 153 1.66 2.64 28.57
CA GLY A 153 1.34 3.93 27.96
C GLY A 153 2.57 4.76 27.64
N GLU A 154 3.56 4.79 28.55
CA GLU A 154 4.85 5.44 28.29
C GLU A 154 5.55 4.79 27.09
N TRP A 155 5.61 3.45 27.04
CA TRP A 155 6.20 2.69 25.94
C TRP A 155 5.48 2.91 24.59
N LEU A 156 4.15 2.85 24.57
CA LEU A 156 3.32 3.08 23.38
C LEU A 156 3.41 4.52 22.84
N SER A 157 3.81 5.47 23.68
CA SER A 157 3.97 6.88 23.31
C SER A 157 5.40 7.23 22.88
N GLN A 158 6.36 6.29 22.97
CA GLN A 158 7.70 6.48 22.42
C GLN A 158 7.73 6.14 20.94
N LYS A 159 8.67 6.77 20.23
CA LYS A 159 8.98 6.41 18.84
C LYS A 159 9.69 5.05 18.80
N GLN A 160 9.14 4.13 18.02
CA GLN A 160 9.63 2.77 17.85
C GLN A 160 9.85 2.48 16.37
N LEU A 161 10.87 1.69 16.03
CA LEU A 161 10.98 1.17 14.68
C LEU A 161 10.01 0.00 14.52
N ILE A 162 9.11 0.12 13.56
CA ILE A 162 8.10 -0.88 13.25
C ILE A 162 8.38 -1.41 11.85
N HIS A 163 8.33 -2.73 11.69
CA HIS A 163 8.50 -3.35 10.38
C HIS A 163 7.25 -3.07 9.52
N SER A 164 7.43 -2.29 8.47
CA SER A 164 6.45 -2.02 7.43
C SER A 164 6.66 -3.02 6.30
N VAL A 165 5.76 -4.00 6.18
CA VAL A 165 5.77 -4.91 5.03
C VAL A 165 5.09 -4.17 3.89
N GLU A 166 5.90 -3.50 3.06
CA GLU A 166 5.43 -2.88 1.82
C GLU A 166 5.39 -3.95 0.71
N ASP A 167 5.97 -3.62 -0.44
CA ASP A 167 5.75 -4.29 -1.72
C ASP A 167 6.62 -5.56 -1.92
N GLY A 168 7.52 -5.85 -0.98
CA GLY A 168 8.42 -7.00 -1.08
C GLY A 168 9.25 -7.27 0.16
N TYR A 169 9.91 -8.43 0.13
CA TYR A 169 10.90 -8.83 1.13
C TYR A 169 12.21 -9.19 0.43
N ASN A 170 13.29 -8.49 0.75
CA ASN A 170 14.59 -8.66 0.10
C ASN A 170 15.67 -9.27 1.02
N GLY A 171 15.28 -9.77 2.21
CA GLY A 171 16.22 -10.31 3.19
C GLY A 171 16.82 -9.27 4.14
N ASN A 172 16.65 -7.98 3.87
CA ASN A 172 17.16 -6.90 4.72
C ASN A 172 16.02 -6.26 5.51
N ILE A 173 15.76 -6.80 6.70
CA ILE A 173 14.72 -6.34 7.63
C ILE A 173 14.90 -4.85 7.97
N GLU A 174 16.14 -4.37 8.10
CA GLU A 174 16.42 -2.98 8.50
C GLU A 174 15.90 -1.95 7.48
N GLN A 175 15.81 -2.31 6.20
CA GLN A 175 15.31 -1.41 5.15
C GLN A 175 13.82 -1.10 5.32
N TRP A 176 13.07 -1.99 5.95
CA TRP A 176 11.62 -1.92 6.07
C TRP A 176 11.18 -1.44 7.46
N MET A 177 12.11 -0.95 8.28
CA MET A 177 11.83 -0.42 9.60
C MET A 177 11.49 1.08 9.51
N ILE A 178 10.24 1.44 9.83
CA ILE A 178 9.76 2.83 9.82
C ILE A 178 9.56 3.32 11.26
N PRO A 179 10.04 4.54 11.61
CA PRO A 179 9.98 5.07 12.96
C PRO A 179 8.60 5.67 13.26
N GLU A 180 7.75 4.95 13.97
CA GLU A 180 6.37 5.32 14.27
C GLU A 180 6.15 5.48 15.77
N VAL A 181 5.13 6.25 16.17
CA VAL A 181 4.68 6.30 17.56
C VAL A 181 3.44 5.40 17.67
N PRO A 182 3.51 4.21 18.28
CA PRO A 182 2.46 3.20 18.16
C PRO A 182 1.05 3.69 18.49
N ILE A 183 0.89 4.51 19.53
CA ILE A 183 -0.44 5.03 19.93
C ILE A 183 -0.99 6.10 18.99
N GLU A 184 -0.13 6.76 18.20
CA GLU A 184 -0.53 7.72 17.18
C GLU A 184 -0.81 7.02 15.84
N SER A 185 -0.09 5.93 15.58
CA SER A 185 -0.07 5.27 14.27
C SER A 185 -0.98 4.04 14.17
N TYR A 186 -1.36 3.39 15.28
CA TYR A 186 -2.16 2.15 15.29
C TYR A 186 -3.16 2.10 16.47
N ASP A 187 -4.20 1.27 16.33
CA ASP A 187 -5.19 1.05 17.41
C ASP A 187 -4.82 -0.13 18.34
N GLY A 188 -3.95 -1.03 17.89
CA GLY A 188 -3.60 -2.22 18.65
C GLY A 188 -2.50 -3.08 18.04
N LEU A 189 -2.05 -4.05 18.83
CA LEU A 189 -1.01 -5.02 18.46
C LEU A 189 -1.58 -6.43 18.49
N ILE A 190 -1.36 -7.22 17.44
CA ILE A 190 -1.56 -8.67 17.49
C ILE A 190 -0.21 -9.33 17.69
N PHE A 191 -0.09 -10.11 18.77
CA PHE A 191 0.98 -11.06 18.95
C PHE A 191 0.52 -12.43 18.47
N VAL A 192 1.30 -13.04 17.57
CA VAL A 192 1.13 -14.42 17.13
C VAL A 192 2.41 -15.16 17.44
N SER A 193 2.38 -16.06 18.43
CA SER A 193 3.56 -16.83 18.89
C SER A 193 4.19 -17.71 17.80
N LYS A 194 3.37 -18.11 16.81
CA LYS A 194 3.81 -18.92 15.68
C LYS A 194 3.01 -18.53 14.45
N THR A 195 3.66 -17.90 13.49
CA THR A 195 3.10 -17.71 12.16
C THR A 195 3.64 -18.81 11.23
N SER A 196 2.82 -19.22 10.27
CA SER A 196 3.30 -20.00 9.12
C SER A 196 3.33 -19.04 7.94
N ALA A 197 4.48 -18.88 7.30
CA ALA A 197 4.60 -18.05 6.10
C ALA A 197 3.56 -18.47 5.04
N ALA A 198 3.00 -17.52 4.30
CA ALA A 198 2.37 -17.83 3.02
C ALA A 198 3.46 -18.41 2.10
N VAL A 199 3.35 -19.70 1.74
CA VAL A 199 4.43 -20.40 1.05
C VAL A 199 4.40 -20.10 -0.46
N GLY A 200 5.19 -19.12 -0.88
CA GLY A 200 6.00 -19.22 -2.10
C GLY A 200 7.47 -19.38 -1.67
N ILE A 201 8.15 -20.44 -2.10
CA ILE A 201 9.53 -20.87 -1.76
C ILE A 201 10.17 -20.20 -0.51
N LYS A 202 10.15 -20.98 0.61
CA LYS A 202 10.60 -20.78 2.01
C LYS A 202 11.56 -19.63 2.41
N GLY A 203 11.26 -18.94 3.53
CA GLY A 203 12.30 -18.26 4.32
C GLY A 203 12.04 -17.43 5.61
N PHE A 204 10.86 -16.90 5.97
CA PHE A 204 10.81 -15.79 6.98
C PHE A 204 9.60 -15.78 7.96
N GLU A 205 9.80 -15.20 9.16
CA GLU A 205 8.82 -14.98 10.25
C GLU A 205 8.36 -13.50 10.31
N ILE A 206 7.10 -13.22 10.66
CA ILE A 206 6.46 -11.88 10.62
C ILE A 206 5.92 -11.45 12.00
N ILE A 207 6.17 -10.19 12.37
CA ILE A 207 5.43 -9.42 13.39
C ILE A 207 4.58 -8.39 12.64
N ALA A 208 3.27 -8.29 12.94
CA ALA A 208 2.34 -7.43 12.21
C ALA A 208 1.63 -6.44 13.14
N PHE A 209 1.62 -5.16 12.75
CA PHE A 209 0.82 -4.09 13.35
C PHE A 209 -0.40 -3.86 12.46
N ILE A 210 -1.57 -3.61 13.06
CA ILE A 210 -2.83 -3.51 12.31
C ILE A 210 -3.35 -2.07 12.33
N ASN A 211 -3.53 -1.52 11.15
CA ASN A 211 -4.29 -0.31 10.92
C ASN A 211 -5.74 -0.63 10.55
N ASN A 212 -6.68 0.13 11.11
CA ASN A 212 -8.11 -0.17 11.11
C ASN A 212 -8.83 0.24 9.81
N TRP A 213 -8.17 0.10 8.64
CA TRP A 213 -8.77 0.43 7.36
C TRP A 213 -9.79 -0.61 6.85
N LEU A 214 -9.95 -1.74 7.56
CA LEU A 214 -10.90 -2.81 7.20
C LEU A 214 -12.20 -2.81 8.02
N ARG A 215 -12.45 -1.81 8.87
CA ARG A 215 -13.77 -1.63 9.51
C ARG A 215 -14.51 -0.42 8.92
N SER A 216 -14.97 -0.57 7.69
CA SER A 216 -16.27 0.02 7.33
C SER A 216 -17.10 -1.03 6.60
N ASN A 217 -18.17 -1.45 7.27
CA ASN A 217 -19.23 -2.38 6.85
C ASN A 217 -18.98 -3.89 7.03
N PHE A 218 -19.02 -4.33 8.30
CA PHE A 218 -19.86 -5.46 8.71
C PHE A 218 -20.65 -5.08 9.95
#